data_AF-A0A1B6BIX2-F1
#
_entry.id   AF-A0A1B6BIX2-F1
#
_cell.length_a   1.000
_cell.length_b   1.000
_cell.length_c   1.000
_cell.angle_alpha   90.00
_cell.angle_beta   90.00
_cell.angle_gamma   90.00
#
_symmetry.space_group_name_H-M   'P 1'
#
loop_
_entity.id
_entity.type
_entity.pdbx_description
1 polymer ?
#
loop_
_entity_poly.entity_id
_entity_poly.type
_entity_poly.pdbx_seq_one_letter_code
_entity_poly.pdbx_strand_id
1 'polypeptide(L)'
;MSDANKKPQPEGKKQKKAWNMPDTYVIIFFVVMLAALLTYVVPVGSLKMNEIKYELNGVEKTKNVPEAGSFALAKDDNGMEIRKGVKFFEPFGEVGFSNYIFEGLVSGNKWGSAVGVVAFILVIGGAFGIVIRTGAVEVGLLQMIQKTKGREWLLIPILFFLFSLGGAVFGMGEEALAFAMILVPIIVGLGYDSITALFVTYVATQIGFATSWMNPFSVAIAQGVSEFPVLSGAPFRMIMWFVFTMFGAVYTILYGRKVKKNPESSLAYTSDHYFRNDMQEKKEARVKFGTGHILVLLTLLFGMIWVIWGVVKYEYYLPEIATQFVIMAAYRGLIV
;
A
#
# COMPACT_ATOMS: atom_id res chain seq x y z
N MET A 1 -3.19 -41.34 -53.27
CA MET A 1 -4.25 -40.32 -53.15
C MET A 1 -4.76 -40.37 -51.72
N SER A 2 -4.79 -39.34 -50.90
CA SER A 2 -4.27 -37.99 -50.93
C SER A 2 -4.52 -37.47 -49.50
N ASP A 3 -3.45 -37.34 -48.71
CA ASP A 3 -3.43 -36.66 -47.42
C ASP A 3 -3.83 -35.19 -47.58
N ALA A 4 -5.13 -34.90 -47.61
CA ALA A 4 -5.64 -33.55 -47.83
C ALA A 4 -6.79 -33.21 -46.87
N ASN A 5 -6.52 -33.17 -45.55
CA ASN A 5 -7.31 -32.31 -44.67
C ASN A 5 -6.67 -31.99 -43.29
N LYS A 6 -5.37 -31.68 -43.24
CA LYS A 6 -4.80 -30.99 -42.07
C LYS A 6 -4.90 -29.47 -42.32
N LYS A 7 -5.91 -28.84 -41.73
CA LYS A 7 -5.98 -27.37 -41.64
C LYS A 7 -4.69 -26.87 -40.99
N PRO A 8 -4.03 -25.84 -41.54
CA PRO A 8 -2.84 -25.28 -40.91
C PRO A 8 -3.21 -24.71 -39.55
N GLN A 9 -2.53 -25.17 -38.50
CA GLN A 9 -2.59 -24.56 -37.18
C GLN A 9 -2.14 -23.10 -37.32
N PRO A 10 -2.81 -22.12 -36.69
CA PRO A 10 -2.37 -20.75 -36.74
C PRO A 10 -0.98 -20.68 -36.09
N GLU A 11 0.03 -20.34 -36.88
CA GLU A 11 1.39 -20.09 -36.42
C GLU A 11 1.34 -19.11 -35.24
N GLY A 12 1.81 -19.57 -34.08
CA GLY A 12 1.87 -18.77 -32.88
C GLY A 12 2.60 -17.47 -33.17
N LYS A 13 1.89 -16.34 -33.06
CA LYS A 13 2.51 -15.01 -33.12
C LYS A 13 3.70 -15.00 -32.18
N LYS A 14 4.92 -14.90 -32.71
CA LYS A 14 6.14 -14.67 -31.92
C LYS A 14 5.87 -13.47 -31.02
N GLN A 15 5.74 -13.71 -29.72
CA GLN A 15 5.64 -12.64 -28.73
C GLN A 15 6.87 -11.76 -28.94
N LYS A 16 6.67 -10.52 -29.39
CA LYS A 16 7.73 -9.51 -29.38
C LYS A 16 8.30 -9.53 -27.97
N LYS A 17 9.61 -9.72 -27.81
CA LYS A 17 10.28 -9.64 -26.51
C LYS A 17 9.85 -8.33 -25.88
N ALA A 18 8.94 -8.42 -24.90
CA ALA A 18 8.53 -7.27 -24.14
C ALA A 18 9.79 -6.75 -23.47
N TRP A 19 10.01 -5.44 -23.55
CA TRP A 19 11.02 -4.80 -22.74
C TRP A 19 10.63 -5.07 -21.28
N ASN A 20 11.29 -6.03 -20.63
CA ASN A 20 11.11 -6.25 -19.22
C ASN A 20 11.72 -5.05 -18.52
N MET A 21 10.89 -4.26 -17.84
CA MET A 21 11.41 -3.20 -16.99
C MET A 21 12.39 -3.81 -15.99
N PRO A 22 13.57 -3.20 -15.79
CA PRO A 22 14.48 -3.62 -14.73
C PRO A 22 13.76 -3.59 -13.39
N ASP A 23 14.17 -4.48 -12.50
CA ASP A 23 13.67 -4.49 -11.13
C ASP A 23 13.88 -3.13 -10.44
N THR A 24 12.97 -2.75 -9.53
CA THR A 24 13.03 -1.49 -8.79
C THR A 24 14.38 -1.29 -8.08
N TYR A 25 14.99 -2.35 -7.54
CA TYR A 25 16.31 -2.28 -6.92
C TYR A 25 17.41 -1.93 -7.93
N VAL A 26 17.30 -2.42 -9.16
CA VAL A 26 18.22 -2.10 -10.25
C VAL A 26 18.09 -0.62 -10.64
N ILE A 27 16.85 -0.13 -10.75
CA ILE A 27 16.59 1.28 -11.04
C ILE A 27 17.18 2.17 -9.95
N ILE A 28 16.92 1.86 -8.68
CA ILE A 28 17.44 2.62 -7.53
C ILE A 28 18.98 2.61 -7.55
N PHE A 29 19.62 1.47 -7.82
CA PHE A 29 21.07 1.39 -7.93
C PHE A 29 21.64 2.36 -8.97
N PHE A 30 21.04 2.41 -10.17
CA PHE A 30 21.47 3.35 -11.22
C PHE A 30 21.21 4.81 -10.85
N VAL A 31 20.13 5.11 -10.13
CA VAL A 31 19.86 6.46 -9.62
C VAL A 31 20.92 6.88 -8.59
N VAL A 32 21.29 5.99 -7.66
CA VAL A 32 22.35 6.24 -6.68
C VAL A 32 23.70 6.44 -7.37
N MET A 33 24.01 5.62 -8.38
CA MET A 33 25.24 5.76 -9.17
C MET A 33 25.28 7.09 -9.92
N LEU A 34 24.16 7.50 -10.54
CA LEU A 34 24.06 8.81 -11.20
C LEU A 34 24.22 9.95 -10.19
N ALA A 35 23.57 9.88 -9.03
CA ALA A 35 23.71 10.88 -7.97
C ALA A 35 25.15 10.98 -7.47
N ALA A 36 25.83 9.85 -7.28
CA ALA A 36 27.24 9.81 -6.91
C ALA A 36 28.14 10.48 -7.97
N LEU A 37 27.93 10.19 -9.26
CA LEU A 37 28.66 10.86 -10.34
C LEU A 37 28.40 12.36 -10.38
N LEU A 38 27.15 12.79 -10.15
CA LEU A 38 26.79 14.21 -10.12
C LEU A 38 27.50 14.96 -9.00
N THR A 39 27.87 14.32 -7.88
CA THR A 39 28.61 15.00 -6.78
C THR A 39 29.99 15.52 -7.18
N TYR A 40 30.57 15.02 -8.28
CA TYR A 40 31.84 15.53 -8.83
C TYR A 40 31.67 16.77 -9.71
N VAL A 41 30.47 16.99 -10.24
CA VAL A 41 30.16 18.08 -11.18
C VAL A 41 29.39 19.19 -10.50
N VAL A 42 28.45 18.84 -9.62
CA VAL A 42 27.54 19.76 -8.95
C VAL A 42 28.16 20.27 -7.65
N PRO A 43 28.35 21.59 -7.48
CA PRO A 43 28.87 22.16 -6.24
C PRO A 43 27.87 22.03 -5.09
N VAL A 44 28.39 22.00 -3.87
CA VAL A 44 27.58 21.90 -2.66
C VAL A 44 26.79 23.21 -2.46
N GLY A 45 25.47 23.09 -2.31
CA GLY A 45 24.60 24.22 -1.97
C GLY A 45 24.08 24.11 -0.53
N SER A 46 23.79 25.26 0.08
CA SER A 46 23.12 25.33 1.38
C SER A 46 21.94 26.32 1.33
N LEU A 47 20.96 26.06 2.19
CA LEU A 47 19.82 26.95 2.45
C LEU A 47 19.91 27.43 3.89
N LYS A 48 19.58 28.69 4.14
CA LYS A 48 19.38 29.17 5.51
C LYS A 48 18.07 28.63 6.02
N MET A 49 18.12 27.94 7.15
CA MET A 49 16.93 27.42 7.83
C MET A 49 16.51 28.40 8.91
N ASN A 50 15.26 28.84 8.87
CA ASN A 50 14.66 29.67 9.91
C ASN A 50 13.67 28.83 10.72
N GLU A 51 13.74 28.93 12.04
CA GLU A 51 12.78 28.29 12.92
C GLU A 51 11.54 29.18 13.02
N ILE A 52 10.45 28.75 12.38
CA ILE A 52 9.16 29.42 12.49
C ILE A 52 8.35 28.76 13.60
N LYS A 53 7.87 29.58 14.53
CA LYS A 53 6.85 29.19 15.50
C LYS A 53 5.48 29.41 14.87
N TYR A 54 4.65 28.38 14.88
CA TYR A 54 3.26 28.49 14.47
C TYR A 54 2.37 27.89 15.56
N GLU A 55 1.24 28.55 15.79
CA GLU A 55 0.24 28.08 16.73
C GLU A 55 -0.76 27.23 15.96
N LEU A 56 -0.86 25.95 16.33
CA LEU A 56 -1.81 25.02 15.74
C LEU A 56 -2.63 24.40 16.87
N ASN A 57 -3.95 24.62 16.86
CA ASN A 57 -4.86 24.13 17.90
C ASN A 57 -4.48 24.54 19.34
N GLY A 58 -3.92 25.74 19.52
CA GLY A 58 -3.54 26.29 20.83
C GLY A 58 -2.24 25.72 21.42
N VAL A 59 -1.46 25.00 20.61
CA VAL A 59 -0.13 24.49 20.98
C VAL A 59 0.92 25.16 20.07
N GLU A 60 1.93 25.80 20.66
CA GLU A 60 3.08 26.31 19.91
C GLU A 60 3.90 25.13 19.36
N LYS A 61 4.04 25.08 18.03
CA LYS A 61 4.94 24.15 17.34
C LYS A 61 6.04 24.94 16.65
N THR A 62 7.26 24.39 16.66
CA THR A 62 8.38 24.92 15.88
C THR A 62 8.61 24.07 14.65
N LYS A 63 8.97 24.73 13.54
CA LYS A 63 9.39 24.06 12.32
C LYS A 63 10.56 24.82 11.70
N ASN A 64 11.58 24.08 11.31
CA ASN A 64 12.65 24.61 10.50
C ASN A 64 12.18 24.66 9.06
N VAL A 65 12.19 25.85 8.44
CA VAL A 65 11.86 26.02 7.02
C VAL A 65 12.99 26.74 6.30
N PRO A 66 13.28 26.38 5.04
CA PRO A 66 14.25 27.12 4.25
C PRO A 66 13.73 28.53 3.92
N GLU A 67 14.58 29.53 4.10
CA GLU A 67 14.28 30.91 3.72
C GLU A 67 14.31 31.05 2.19
N ALA A 68 13.20 31.51 1.61
CA ALA A 68 13.08 31.65 0.16
C ALA A 68 14.13 32.63 -0.39
N GLY A 69 14.88 32.21 -1.41
CA GLY A 69 15.96 33.01 -2.00
C GLY A 69 17.30 32.95 -1.24
N SER A 70 17.40 32.21 -0.13
CA SER A 70 18.64 32.09 0.66
C SER A 70 19.67 31.10 0.11
N PHE A 71 19.41 30.50 -1.05
CA PHE A 71 20.31 29.51 -1.64
C PHE A 71 21.68 30.12 -1.93
N ALA A 72 22.72 29.49 -1.37
CA ALA A 72 24.10 29.88 -1.61
C ALA A 72 24.95 28.64 -1.90
N LEU A 73 25.86 28.77 -2.87
CA LEU A 73 26.89 27.76 -3.08
C LEU A 73 27.96 27.88 -2.00
N ALA A 74 28.35 26.74 -1.43
CA ALA A 74 29.42 26.67 -0.45
C ALA A 74 30.75 27.00 -1.14
N LYS A 75 31.49 27.94 -0.56
CA LYS A 75 32.80 28.38 -1.05
C LYS A 75 33.89 28.03 -0.04
N ASP A 76 35.06 27.67 -0.54
CA ASP A 76 36.25 27.46 0.28
C ASP A 76 36.87 28.80 0.72
N ASP A 77 37.94 28.74 1.52
CA ASP A 77 38.67 29.91 2.01
C ASP A 77 39.25 30.78 0.87
N ASN A 78 39.33 30.24 -0.35
CA ASN A 78 39.81 30.92 -1.55
C ASN A 78 38.66 31.46 -2.42
N GLY A 79 37.40 31.32 -1.99
CA GLY A 79 36.22 31.77 -2.72
C GLY A 79 35.81 30.87 -3.89
N MET A 80 36.41 29.69 -4.05
CA MET A 80 36.05 28.69 -5.07
C MET A 80 34.92 27.79 -4.58
N GLU A 81 34.08 27.33 -5.51
CA GLU A 81 32.96 26.45 -5.19
C GLU A 81 33.44 25.07 -4.69
N ILE A 82 32.92 24.66 -3.53
CA ILE A 82 33.27 23.36 -2.94
C ILE A 82 32.52 22.26 -3.69
N ARG A 83 33.27 21.26 -4.16
CA ARG A 83 32.73 20.01 -4.70
C ARG A 83 33.17 18.86 -3.81
N LYS A 84 32.21 18.19 -3.17
CA LYS A 84 32.45 17.01 -2.33
C LYS A 84 32.05 15.76 -3.09
N GLY A 85 32.97 15.28 -3.94
CA GLY A 85 32.79 14.04 -4.68
C GLY A 85 32.69 12.85 -3.73
N VAL A 86 31.63 12.07 -3.84
CA VAL A 86 31.40 10.88 -3.01
C VAL A 86 32.44 9.82 -3.36
N LYS A 87 33.30 9.46 -2.39
CA LYS A 87 34.28 8.39 -2.58
C LYS A 87 33.60 7.03 -2.61
N PHE A 88 34.28 6.03 -3.17
CA PHE A 88 33.79 4.66 -3.12
C PHE A 88 33.62 4.19 -1.67
N PHE A 89 34.61 4.43 -0.82
CA PHE A 89 34.60 4.11 0.60
C PHE A 89 34.93 5.37 1.43
N GLU A 90 34.11 5.68 2.43
CA GLU A 90 34.37 6.76 3.40
C GLU A 90 34.33 6.20 4.83
N PRO A 91 35.39 6.43 5.64
CA PRO A 91 35.39 6.08 7.06
C PRO A 91 34.79 7.20 7.94
N PHE A 92 34.57 6.89 9.22
CA PHE A 92 34.20 7.85 10.28
C PHE A 92 32.83 8.53 10.16
N GLY A 93 31.84 7.83 9.60
CA GLY A 93 30.43 8.30 9.54
C GLY A 93 30.13 9.21 8.34
N GLU A 94 31.05 9.32 7.40
CA GLU A 94 30.84 9.99 6.12
C GLU A 94 30.17 9.04 5.11
N VAL A 95 29.42 9.61 4.17
CA VAL A 95 28.66 8.84 3.18
C VAL A 95 29.50 8.63 1.92
N GLY A 96 29.85 7.37 1.67
CA GLY A 96 30.47 6.85 0.45
C GLY A 96 29.50 6.06 -0.42
N PHE A 97 29.93 5.73 -1.63
CA PHE A 97 29.12 4.94 -2.56
C PHE A 97 28.92 3.49 -2.09
N SER A 98 29.84 2.91 -1.33
CA SER A 98 29.72 1.51 -0.87
C SER A 98 28.94 1.35 0.43
N ASN A 99 28.86 2.39 1.28
CA ASN A 99 28.14 2.35 2.57
C ASN A 99 26.78 3.05 2.54
N TYR A 100 26.32 3.55 1.38
CA TYR A 100 25.03 4.26 1.25
C TYR A 100 23.82 3.48 1.76
N ILE A 101 23.82 2.14 1.67
CA ILE A 101 22.73 1.31 2.18
C ILE A 101 22.66 1.42 3.71
N PHE A 102 23.80 1.26 4.38
CA PHE A 102 23.86 1.33 5.83
C PHE A 102 23.56 2.74 6.32
N GLU A 103 24.28 3.74 5.81
CA GLU A 103 24.08 5.15 6.17
C GLU A 103 22.66 5.62 5.85
N GLY A 104 22.13 5.19 4.69
CA GLY A 104 20.75 5.44 4.31
C GLY A 104 19.76 4.85 5.31
N LEU A 105 19.90 3.58 5.70
CA LEU A 105 19.01 2.92 6.65
C LEU A 105 19.04 3.54 8.05
N VAL A 106 20.20 3.99 8.53
CA VAL A 106 20.34 4.63 9.84
C VAL A 106 20.10 6.14 9.81
N SER A 107 19.86 6.72 8.63
CA SER A 107 19.69 8.16 8.48
C SER A 107 18.43 8.71 9.15
N GLY A 108 18.62 9.89 9.76
CA GLY A 108 17.59 10.73 10.35
C GLY A 108 17.02 10.20 11.66
N ASN A 109 15.69 10.28 11.85
CA ASN A 109 15.07 9.98 13.14
C ASN A 109 13.69 9.29 13.01
N LYS A 110 13.07 9.01 14.17
CA LYS A 110 11.78 8.31 14.26
C LYS A 110 10.59 9.04 13.62
N TRP A 111 10.72 10.30 13.25
CA TRP A 111 9.64 11.19 12.79
C TRP A 111 9.58 11.37 11.26
N GLY A 112 10.17 10.47 10.46
CA GLY A 112 9.93 10.47 9.00
C GLY A 112 11.14 10.20 8.13
N SER A 113 12.30 9.93 8.71
CA SER A 113 13.48 9.51 7.96
C SER A 113 13.56 7.98 7.82
N ALA A 114 14.54 7.48 7.07
CA ALA A 114 14.67 6.07 6.73
C ALA A 114 14.57 5.14 7.96
N VAL A 115 15.28 5.45 9.04
CA VAL A 115 15.26 4.61 10.26
C VAL A 115 13.87 4.54 10.89
N GLY A 116 13.14 5.65 10.93
CA GLY A 116 11.77 5.71 11.46
C GLY A 116 10.78 4.93 10.60
N VAL A 117 10.90 5.04 9.27
CA VAL A 117 10.06 4.32 8.31
C VAL A 117 10.30 2.81 8.37
N VAL A 118 11.55 2.37 8.42
CA VAL A 118 11.90 0.95 8.52
C VAL A 118 11.38 0.36 9.82
N ALA A 119 11.61 1.04 10.96
CA ALA A 119 11.07 0.60 12.25
C ALA A 119 9.54 0.51 12.24
N PHE A 120 8.87 1.51 11.65
CA PHE A 120 7.43 1.54 11.50
C PHE A 120 6.89 0.36 10.69
N ILE A 121 7.46 0.09 9.52
CA ILE A 121 7.07 -1.02 8.64
C ILE A 121 7.24 -2.36 9.36
N LEU A 122 8.37 -2.58 10.06
CA LEU A 122 8.62 -3.82 10.80
C LEU A 122 7.60 -4.04 11.91
N VAL A 123 7.30 -2.99 12.68
CA VAL A 123 6.34 -3.07 13.79
C VAL A 123 4.92 -3.34 13.30
N ILE A 124 4.47 -2.59 12.29
CA ILE A 124 3.14 -2.78 11.70
C ILE A 124 3.02 -4.14 11.02
N GLY A 125 4.01 -4.55 10.21
CA GLY A 125 4.02 -5.85 9.57
C GLY A 125 3.96 -7.00 10.58
N GLY A 126 4.68 -6.89 11.69
CA GLY A 126 4.61 -7.84 12.80
C GLY A 126 3.24 -7.88 13.46
N ALA A 127 2.64 -6.72 13.76
CA ALA A 127 1.32 -6.60 14.36
C ALA A 127 0.22 -7.17 13.44
N PHE A 128 0.23 -6.84 12.16
CA PHE A 128 -0.70 -7.41 11.18
C PHE A 128 -0.48 -8.91 10.97
N GLY A 129 0.77 -9.38 10.96
CA GLY A 129 1.07 -10.81 10.88
C GLY A 129 0.43 -11.61 12.02
N ILE A 130 0.41 -11.05 13.24
CA ILE A 130 -0.30 -11.63 14.39
C ILE A 130 -1.82 -11.69 14.14
N VAL A 131 -2.41 -10.62 13.59
CA VAL A 131 -3.84 -10.56 13.30
C VAL A 131 -4.25 -11.49 12.15
N ILE A 132 -3.48 -11.55 11.06
CA ILE A 132 -3.77 -12.39 9.89
C ILE A 132 -3.69 -13.88 10.27
N ARG A 133 -2.72 -14.28 11.10
CA ARG A 133 -2.61 -15.66 11.61
C ARG A 133 -3.85 -16.15 12.38
N THR A 134 -4.73 -15.25 12.83
CA THR A 134 -5.97 -15.66 13.51
C THR A 134 -7.00 -16.28 12.57
N GLY A 135 -6.90 -16.04 11.26
CA GLY A 135 -7.95 -16.39 10.31
C GLY A 135 -9.26 -15.61 10.51
N ALA A 136 -9.36 -14.70 11.50
CA ALA A 136 -10.61 -14.01 11.80
C ALA A 136 -11.13 -13.15 10.65
N VAL A 137 -10.22 -12.54 9.88
CA VAL A 137 -10.58 -11.79 8.67
C VAL A 137 -11.16 -12.73 7.61
N GLU A 138 -10.55 -13.90 7.41
CA GLU A 138 -11.04 -14.94 6.48
C GLU A 138 -12.42 -15.48 6.89
N VAL A 139 -12.59 -15.85 8.17
CA VAL A 139 -13.89 -16.36 8.67
C VAL A 139 -14.96 -15.27 8.65
N GLY A 140 -14.61 -14.02 9.01
CA GLY A 140 -15.52 -12.89 8.97
C GLY A 140 -16.04 -12.60 7.56
N LEU A 141 -15.15 -12.69 6.58
CA LEU A 141 -15.47 -12.53 5.18
C LEU A 141 -16.41 -13.63 4.67
N LEU A 142 -16.12 -14.89 4.99
CA LEU A 142 -16.98 -16.04 4.69
C LEU A 142 -18.38 -15.89 5.33
N GLN A 143 -18.45 -15.42 6.58
CA GLN A 143 -19.72 -15.14 7.26
C GLN A 143 -20.53 -14.03 6.60
N MET A 144 -19.88 -12.93 6.22
CA MET A 144 -20.55 -11.84 5.51
C MET A 144 -21.16 -12.35 4.20
N ILE A 145 -20.45 -13.23 3.50
CA ILE A 145 -20.94 -13.85 2.26
C ILE A 145 -22.12 -14.78 2.53
N GLN A 146 -22.07 -15.61 3.57
CA GLN A 146 -23.20 -16.47 3.96
C GLN A 146 -24.45 -15.65 4.35
N LYS A 147 -24.28 -14.54 5.07
CA LYS A 147 -25.38 -13.62 5.43
C LYS A 147 -25.94 -12.85 4.23
N THR A 148 -25.15 -12.66 3.18
CA THR A 148 -25.53 -11.90 1.98
C THR A 148 -26.09 -12.82 0.87
N LYS A 149 -26.34 -14.10 1.16
CA LYS A 149 -27.06 -15.01 0.26
C LYS A 149 -28.42 -14.42 -0.15
N GLY A 150 -28.70 -14.37 -1.45
CA GLY A 150 -29.87 -13.74 -2.05
C GLY A 150 -29.70 -12.25 -2.38
N ARG A 151 -28.61 -11.60 -1.93
CA ARG A 151 -28.27 -10.20 -2.26
C ARG A 151 -26.79 -10.06 -2.62
N GLU A 152 -26.22 -11.04 -3.34
CA GLU A 152 -24.77 -11.13 -3.58
C GLU A 152 -24.20 -9.90 -4.31
N TRP A 153 -25.04 -9.13 -5.00
CA TRP A 153 -24.63 -7.89 -5.66
C TRP A 153 -24.16 -6.81 -4.66
N LEU A 154 -24.61 -6.86 -3.40
CA LEU A 154 -24.16 -5.93 -2.34
C LEU A 154 -22.73 -6.22 -1.86
N LEU A 155 -22.24 -7.45 -2.05
CA LEU A 155 -20.89 -7.81 -1.64
C LEU A 155 -19.84 -7.01 -2.41
N ILE A 156 -20.07 -6.75 -3.70
CA ILE A 156 -19.14 -6.01 -4.56
C ILE A 156 -18.86 -4.60 -3.99
N PRO A 157 -19.86 -3.70 -3.83
CA PRO A 157 -19.60 -2.36 -3.34
C PRO A 157 -19.08 -2.33 -1.90
N ILE A 158 -19.54 -3.24 -1.03
CA ILE A 158 -19.06 -3.31 0.37
C ILE A 158 -17.58 -3.69 0.40
N LEU A 159 -17.19 -4.76 -0.30
CA LEU A 159 -15.79 -5.19 -0.35
C LEU A 159 -14.92 -4.14 -1.01
N PHE A 160 -15.35 -3.61 -2.15
CA PHE A 160 -14.60 -2.58 -2.87
C PHE A 160 -14.33 -1.37 -1.97
N PHE A 161 -15.34 -0.91 -1.23
CA PHE A 161 -15.17 0.19 -0.28
C PHE A 161 -14.21 -0.16 0.85
N LEU A 162 -14.34 -1.35 1.47
CA LEU A 162 -13.47 -1.77 2.58
C LEU A 162 -12.01 -1.92 2.16
N PHE A 163 -11.74 -2.56 1.02
CA PHE A 163 -10.39 -2.71 0.49
C PHE A 163 -9.79 -1.36 0.06
N SER A 164 -10.60 -0.50 -0.59
CA SER A 164 -10.17 0.87 -0.92
C SER A 164 -9.88 1.70 0.33
N LEU A 165 -10.71 1.61 1.37
CA LEU A 165 -10.47 2.28 2.64
C LEU A 165 -9.18 1.78 3.30
N GLY A 166 -8.93 0.46 3.28
CA GLY A 166 -7.68 -0.13 3.77
C GLY A 166 -6.46 0.39 3.04
N GLY A 167 -6.52 0.49 1.71
CA GLY A 167 -5.46 1.09 0.89
C GLY A 167 -5.24 2.59 1.19
N ALA A 168 -6.32 3.33 1.45
CA ALA A 168 -6.24 4.78 1.71
C ALA A 168 -5.76 5.12 3.13
N VAL A 169 -6.10 4.31 4.13
CA VAL A 169 -5.83 4.61 5.55
C VAL A 169 -4.47 4.07 5.99
N PHE A 170 -4.14 2.82 5.68
CA PHE A 170 -2.93 2.17 6.18
C PHE A 170 -2.14 1.43 5.10
N GLY A 171 -2.57 1.47 3.83
CA GLY A 171 -1.78 0.99 2.71
C GLY A 171 -1.66 -0.53 2.59
N MET A 172 -2.80 -1.22 2.69
CA MET A 172 -2.95 -2.69 2.65
C MET A 172 -2.58 -3.37 1.30
N GLY A 173 -1.53 -2.93 0.61
CA GLY A 173 -1.19 -3.37 -0.75
C GLY A 173 -0.85 -4.86 -0.82
N GLU A 174 0.00 -5.30 0.09
CA GLU A 174 0.58 -6.64 0.15
C GLU A 174 -0.42 -7.66 0.67
N GLU A 175 -1.19 -7.31 1.70
CA GLU A 175 -2.21 -8.20 2.27
C GLU A 175 -3.38 -8.42 1.31
N ALA A 176 -3.66 -7.46 0.41
CA ALA A 176 -4.70 -7.61 -0.61
C ALA A 176 -4.47 -8.82 -1.52
N LEU A 177 -3.21 -9.23 -1.77
CA LEU A 177 -2.90 -10.43 -2.55
C LEU A 177 -3.30 -11.71 -1.81
N ALA A 178 -3.04 -11.77 -0.50
CA ALA A 178 -3.46 -12.89 0.34
C ALA A 178 -4.99 -12.98 0.39
N PHE A 179 -5.67 -11.85 0.54
CA PHE A 179 -7.13 -11.80 0.52
C PHE A 179 -7.72 -12.18 -0.84
N ALA A 180 -7.06 -11.82 -1.94
CA ALA A 180 -7.49 -12.22 -3.29
C ALA A 180 -7.51 -13.75 -3.43
N MET A 181 -6.47 -14.46 -2.94
CA MET A 181 -6.42 -15.93 -2.99
C MET A 181 -7.59 -16.58 -2.26
N ILE A 182 -8.04 -15.99 -1.14
CA ILE A 182 -9.18 -16.48 -0.37
C ILE A 182 -10.51 -16.12 -1.05
N LEU A 183 -10.61 -14.92 -1.61
CA LEU A 183 -11.85 -14.41 -2.18
C LEU A 183 -12.19 -14.99 -3.55
N VAL A 184 -11.19 -15.37 -4.35
CA VAL A 184 -11.38 -15.91 -5.70
C VAL A 184 -12.31 -17.12 -5.69
N PRO A 185 -12.07 -18.21 -4.93
CA PRO A 185 -12.97 -19.37 -4.90
C PRO A 185 -14.40 -18.98 -4.52
N ILE A 186 -14.55 -18.02 -3.60
CA ILE A 186 -15.86 -17.66 -3.07
C ILE A 186 -16.65 -16.82 -4.07
N ILE A 187 -16.04 -15.79 -4.65
CA ILE A 187 -16.68 -14.91 -5.64
C ILE A 187 -17.05 -15.69 -6.90
N VAL A 188 -16.18 -16.60 -7.33
CA VAL A 188 -16.48 -17.55 -8.41
C VAL A 188 -17.67 -18.44 -8.04
N GLY A 189 -17.71 -18.97 -6.81
CA GLY A 189 -18.84 -19.76 -6.30
C GLY A 189 -20.18 -19.03 -6.23
N LEU A 190 -20.18 -17.69 -6.16
CA LEU A 190 -21.39 -16.85 -6.21
C LEU A 190 -21.89 -16.56 -7.64
N GLY A 191 -21.22 -17.13 -8.65
CA GLY A 191 -21.55 -16.98 -10.07
C GLY A 191 -20.82 -15.83 -10.77
N TYR A 192 -19.85 -15.19 -10.12
CA TYR A 192 -18.96 -14.23 -10.76
C TYR A 192 -17.69 -14.94 -11.28
N ASP A 193 -16.59 -14.21 -11.44
CA ASP A 193 -15.29 -14.72 -11.86
C ASP A 193 -14.15 -14.23 -10.93
N SER A 194 -12.97 -14.82 -11.09
CA SER A 194 -11.75 -14.45 -10.38
C SER A 194 -11.32 -13.01 -10.64
N ILE A 195 -11.63 -12.46 -11.82
CA ILE A 195 -11.36 -11.05 -12.16
C ILE A 195 -12.20 -10.11 -11.30
N THR A 196 -13.49 -10.42 -11.08
CA THR A 196 -14.34 -9.67 -10.15
C THR A 196 -13.73 -9.70 -8.74
N ALA A 197 -13.18 -10.85 -8.32
CA ALA A 197 -12.49 -10.96 -7.04
C ALA A 197 -11.26 -10.06 -6.97
N LEU A 198 -10.45 -10.02 -8.03
CA LEU A 198 -9.29 -9.15 -8.13
C LEU A 198 -9.67 -7.66 -8.12
N PHE A 199 -10.81 -7.31 -8.74
CA PHE A 199 -11.31 -5.94 -8.72
C PHE A 199 -11.68 -5.47 -7.30
N VAL A 200 -12.47 -6.28 -6.58
CA VAL A 200 -12.93 -5.89 -5.22
C VAL A 200 -11.84 -5.99 -4.16
N THR A 201 -10.70 -6.62 -4.47
CA THR A 201 -9.55 -6.76 -3.56
C THR A 201 -8.40 -5.85 -3.98
N TYR A 202 -7.55 -6.34 -4.89
CA TYR A 202 -6.31 -5.69 -5.26
C TYR A 202 -6.53 -4.33 -5.92
N VAL A 203 -7.41 -4.24 -6.93
CA VAL A 203 -7.65 -2.96 -7.63
C VAL A 203 -8.29 -1.93 -6.70
N ALA A 204 -9.27 -2.35 -5.89
CA ALA A 204 -9.86 -1.50 -4.87
C ALA A 204 -8.80 -0.91 -3.92
N THR A 205 -7.91 -1.75 -3.39
CA THR A 205 -6.78 -1.30 -2.55
C THR A 205 -5.88 -0.32 -3.28
N GLN A 206 -5.52 -0.58 -4.55
CA GLN A 206 -4.63 0.30 -5.32
C GLN A 206 -5.27 1.66 -5.60
N ILE A 207 -6.59 1.71 -5.86
CA ILE A 207 -7.33 2.98 -5.94
C ILE A 207 -7.23 3.72 -4.61
N GLY A 208 -7.50 3.03 -3.50
CA GLY A 208 -7.36 3.54 -2.16
C GLY A 208 -5.99 4.18 -1.90
N PHE A 209 -4.94 3.43 -2.22
CA PHE A 209 -3.54 3.84 -2.09
C PHE A 209 -3.22 5.08 -2.93
N ALA A 210 -3.62 5.09 -4.21
CA ALA A 210 -3.34 6.17 -5.14
C ALA A 210 -4.03 7.49 -4.76
N THR A 211 -5.21 7.42 -4.15
CA THR A 211 -6.00 8.60 -3.74
C THR A 211 -5.95 8.87 -2.23
N SER A 212 -4.98 8.27 -1.53
CA SER A 212 -4.92 8.30 -0.08
C SER A 212 -4.78 9.72 0.49
N TRP A 213 -5.33 9.96 1.69
CA TRP A 213 -5.09 11.17 2.48
C TRP A 213 -4.21 10.93 3.72
N MET A 214 -3.99 9.67 4.13
CA MET A 214 -3.37 9.33 5.42
C MET A 214 -2.41 8.13 5.37
N ASN A 215 -2.36 7.40 4.26
CA ASN A 215 -1.56 6.19 4.13
C ASN A 215 -0.10 6.51 4.50
N PRO A 216 0.44 5.80 5.50
CA PRO A 216 1.76 6.10 6.02
C PRO A 216 2.86 5.77 5.01
N PHE A 217 2.65 4.80 4.12
CA PHE A 217 3.63 4.33 3.15
C PHE A 217 3.77 5.21 1.90
N SER A 218 2.78 6.07 1.63
CA SER A 218 2.82 6.99 0.49
C SER A 218 2.83 8.43 0.96
N VAL A 219 1.66 8.93 1.34
CA VAL A 219 1.42 10.34 1.62
C VAL A 219 2.19 10.84 2.83
N ALA A 220 2.15 10.11 3.95
CA ALA A 220 2.73 10.62 5.19
C ALA A 220 4.26 10.66 5.14
N ILE A 221 4.89 9.66 4.50
CA ILE A 221 6.34 9.68 4.23
C ILE A 221 6.70 10.79 3.26
N ALA A 222 5.99 10.93 2.14
CA ALA A 222 6.28 11.98 1.17
C ALA A 222 6.16 13.38 1.80
N GLN A 223 5.16 13.60 2.65
CA GLN A 223 4.99 14.83 3.42
C GLN A 223 6.13 15.02 4.42
N GLY A 224 6.51 13.97 5.16
CA GLY A 224 7.62 14.02 6.13
C GLY A 224 8.95 14.38 5.48
N VAL A 225 9.31 13.71 4.38
CA VAL A 225 10.55 13.97 3.62
C VAL A 225 10.54 15.35 2.96
N SER A 226 9.38 15.82 2.52
CA SER A 226 9.23 17.15 1.90
C SER A 226 8.96 18.26 2.92
N GLU A 227 9.03 17.95 4.21
CA GLU A 227 8.73 18.85 5.32
C GLU A 227 7.33 19.51 5.22
N PHE A 228 6.35 18.89 4.58
CA PHE A 228 4.96 19.38 4.60
C PHE A 228 4.22 18.89 5.84
N PRO A 229 3.27 19.67 6.39
CA PRO A 229 2.40 19.17 7.45
C PRO A 229 1.69 17.88 7.01
N VAL A 230 1.70 16.88 7.89
CA VAL A 230 1.01 15.61 7.69
C VAL A 230 -0.49 15.89 7.56
N LEU A 231 -1.19 15.15 6.69
CA LEU A 231 -2.60 15.38 6.32
C LEU A 231 -2.88 16.71 5.58
N SER A 232 -1.86 17.47 5.19
CA SER A 232 -2.09 18.63 4.32
C SER A 232 -2.82 18.22 3.04
N GLY A 233 -3.91 18.93 2.72
CA GLY A 233 -4.77 18.60 1.57
C GLY A 233 -5.70 17.38 1.77
N ALA A 234 -5.85 16.87 2.99
CA ALA A 234 -6.68 15.69 3.25
C ALA A 234 -8.13 15.80 2.75
N PRO A 235 -8.89 16.92 2.93
CA PRO A 235 -10.26 17.02 2.42
C PRO A 235 -10.36 16.81 0.90
N PHE A 236 -9.45 17.40 0.13
CA PHE A 236 -9.39 17.22 -1.32
C PHE A 236 -9.14 15.75 -1.69
N ARG A 237 -8.20 15.09 -1.01
CA ARG A 237 -7.88 13.68 -1.27
C ARG A 237 -8.98 12.73 -0.85
N MET A 238 -9.69 13.01 0.25
CA MET A 238 -10.90 12.27 0.64
C MET A 238 -11.99 12.34 -0.42
N ILE A 239 -12.20 13.52 -1.03
CA ILE A 239 -13.15 13.69 -2.15
C ILE A 239 -12.70 12.87 -3.36
N MET A 240 -11.42 12.98 -3.76
CA MET A 240 -10.88 12.16 -4.84
C MET A 240 -11.06 10.67 -4.57
N TRP A 241 -10.68 10.20 -3.38
CA TRP A 241 -10.82 8.81 -2.97
C TRP A 241 -12.27 8.35 -3.08
N PHE A 242 -13.22 9.13 -2.60
CA PHE A 242 -14.63 8.79 -2.71
C PHE A 242 -15.07 8.66 -4.17
N VAL A 243 -14.71 9.62 -5.03
CA VAL A 243 -15.05 9.61 -6.46
C VAL A 243 -14.46 8.40 -7.18
N PHE A 244 -13.16 8.15 -7.02
CA PHE A 244 -12.49 7.02 -7.69
C PHE A 244 -12.95 5.66 -7.13
N THR A 245 -13.21 5.56 -5.83
CA THR A 245 -13.78 4.36 -5.21
C THR A 245 -15.18 4.08 -5.76
N MET A 246 -16.01 5.12 -5.86
CA MET A 246 -17.36 5.00 -6.42
C MET A 246 -17.31 4.56 -7.88
N PHE A 247 -16.45 5.18 -8.70
CA PHE A 247 -16.26 4.80 -10.09
C PHE A 247 -15.80 3.33 -10.23
N GLY A 248 -14.79 2.92 -9.47
CA GLY A 248 -14.28 1.55 -9.46
C GLY A 248 -15.34 0.53 -9.01
N ALA A 249 -16.11 0.85 -7.96
CA ALA A 249 -17.20 0.01 -7.48
C ALA A 249 -18.31 -0.14 -8.53
N VAL A 250 -18.74 0.96 -9.16
CA VAL A 250 -19.77 0.94 -10.21
C VAL A 250 -19.30 0.12 -11.41
N TYR A 251 -18.07 0.36 -11.89
CA TYR A 251 -17.49 -0.43 -12.97
C TYR A 251 -17.47 -1.93 -12.64
N THR A 252 -17.05 -2.29 -11.42
CA THR A 252 -16.98 -3.68 -10.97
C THR A 252 -18.36 -4.32 -10.87
N ILE A 253 -19.38 -3.57 -10.42
CA ILE A 253 -20.78 -4.05 -10.41
C ILE A 253 -21.25 -4.34 -11.83
N LEU A 254 -21.01 -3.44 -12.79
CA LEU A 254 -21.41 -3.60 -14.18
C LEU A 254 -20.71 -4.82 -14.83
N TYR A 255 -19.40 -4.95 -14.59
CA TYR A 255 -18.60 -6.09 -15.03
C TYR A 255 -19.11 -7.40 -14.42
N GLY A 256 -19.25 -7.45 -13.09
CA GLY A 256 -19.72 -8.65 -12.39
C GLY A 256 -21.13 -9.06 -12.81
N ARG A 257 -22.04 -8.10 -13.05
CA ARG A 257 -23.39 -8.39 -13.60
C ARG A 257 -23.35 -9.00 -14.99
N LYS A 258 -22.42 -8.55 -15.86
CA LYS A 258 -22.22 -9.12 -17.19
C LYS A 258 -21.75 -10.57 -17.10
N VAL A 259 -20.73 -10.83 -16.27
CA VAL A 259 -20.19 -12.18 -16.05
C VAL A 259 -21.22 -13.11 -15.42
N LYS A 260 -21.96 -12.64 -14.42
CA LYS A 260 -22.99 -13.46 -13.75
C LYS A 260 -24.16 -13.83 -14.67
N LYS A 261 -24.50 -12.97 -15.64
CA LYS A 261 -25.51 -13.29 -16.67
C LYS A 261 -24.98 -14.21 -17.77
N ASN A 262 -23.73 -14.01 -18.18
CA ASN A 262 -23.07 -14.84 -19.19
C ASN A 262 -21.64 -15.17 -18.74
N PRO A 263 -21.42 -16.32 -18.07
CA PRO A 263 -20.12 -16.70 -17.55
C PRO A 263 -19.01 -16.81 -18.61
N GLU A 264 -19.36 -17.17 -19.86
CA GLU A 264 -18.40 -17.28 -20.98
C GLU A 264 -17.85 -15.92 -21.42
N SER A 265 -18.47 -14.82 -20.99
CA SER A 265 -17.96 -13.47 -21.27
C SER A 265 -16.72 -13.09 -20.45
N SER A 266 -16.38 -13.88 -19.42
CA SER A 266 -15.17 -13.69 -18.63
C SER A 266 -13.94 -14.24 -19.35
N LEU A 267 -12.85 -13.48 -19.34
CA LEU A 267 -11.54 -13.94 -19.81
C LEU A 267 -10.98 -15.08 -18.94
N ALA A 268 -11.44 -15.18 -17.69
CA ALA A 268 -11.05 -16.21 -16.74
C ALA A 268 -11.99 -17.43 -16.77
N TYR A 269 -12.92 -17.52 -17.73
CA TYR A 269 -13.91 -18.60 -17.76
C TYR A 269 -13.29 -20.00 -17.67
N THR A 270 -12.24 -20.26 -18.44
CA THR A 270 -11.54 -21.56 -18.45
C THR A 270 -10.73 -21.79 -17.18
N SER A 271 -10.02 -20.78 -16.67
CA SER A 271 -9.21 -20.91 -15.45
C SER A 271 -10.08 -21.06 -14.19
N ASP A 272 -11.26 -20.45 -14.19
CA ASP A 272 -12.18 -20.47 -13.07
C ASP A 272 -12.94 -21.80 -12.94
N HIS A 273 -12.89 -22.66 -13.96
CA HIS A 273 -13.54 -23.96 -13.95
C HIS A 273 -13.10 -24.82 -12.74
N TYR A 274 -11.83 -24.74 -12.35
CA TYR A 274 -11.30 -25.40 -11.15
C TYR A 274 -12.06 -24.98 -9.89
N PHE A 275 -12.21 -23.66 -9.67
CA PHE A 275 -12.88 -23.11 -8.49
C PHE A 275 -14.40 -23.33 -8.51
N ARG A 276 -15.03 -23.35 -9.69
CA ARG A 276 -16.46 -23.63 -9.83
C ARG A 276 -16.83 -25.05 -9.39
N ASN A 277 -15.98 -26.02 -9.70
CA ASN A 277 -16.23 -27.43 -9.35
C ASN A 277 -15.84 -27.72 -7.88
N ASP A 278 -14.69 -27.21 -7.41
CA ASP A 278 -14.23 -27.39 -6.02
C ASP A 278 -15.25 -26.84 -4.99
N MET A 279 -15.92 -25.71 -5.30
CA MET A 279 -16.99 -25.16 -4.45
C MET A 279 -18.31 -25.94 -4.52
N GLN A 280 -18.62 -26.60 -5.64
CA GLN A 280 -19.79 -27.48 -5.72
C GLN A 280 -19.60 -28.74 -4.86
N GLU A 281 -18.37 -29.25 -4.77
CA GLU A 281 -18.00 -30.38 -3.90
C GLU A 281 -17.89 -29.98 -2.42
N LYS A 282 -17.44 -28.75 -2.12
CA LYS A 282 -17.26 -28.24 -0.74
C LYS A 282 -18.45 -27.48 -0.15
N LYS A 283 -19.69 -27.75 -0.59
CA LYS A 283 -20.92 -27.09 -0.11
C LYS A 283 -21.14 -27.13 1.41
N GLU A 284 -20.36 -27.90 2.17
CA GLU A 284 -20.56 -28.14 3.61
C GLU A 284 -19.37 -27.77 4.52
N ALA A 285 -18.38 -27.01 4.07
CA ALA A 285 -17.37 -26.45 4.99
C ALA A 285 -17.97 -25.30 5.82
N ARG A 286 -18.75 -25.63 6.87
CA ARG A 286 -19.19 -24.65 7.87
C ARG A 286 -17.99 -24.20 8.69
N VAL A 287 -17.38 -23.08 8.30
CA VAL A 287 -16.42 -22.41 9.18
C VAL A 287 -17.18 -21.85 10.38
N LYS A 288 -16.91 -22.40 11.57
CA LYS A 288 -17.54 -21.95 12.81
C LYS A 288 -17.06 -20.56 13.16
N PHE A 289 -17.92 -19.56 13.00
CA PHE A 289 -17.66 -18.21 13.45
C PHE A 289 -17.87 -18.11 14.96
N GLY A 290 -16.79 -18.33 15.72
CA GLY A 290 -16.77 -18.14 17.16
C GLY A 290 -16.65 -16.67 17.59
N THR A 291 -16.84 -16.46 18.90
CA THR A 291 -16.68 -15.16 19.57
C THR A 291 -15.27 -14.58 19.41
N GLY A 292 -14.23 -15.42 19.35
CA GLY A 292 -12.85 -14.99 19.12
C GLY A 292 -12.66 -14.25 17.80
N HIS A 293 -13.31 -14.70 16.71
CA HIS A 293 -13.23 -14.00 15.42
C HIS A 293 -13.91 -12.63 15.48
N ILE A 294 -15.06 -12.53 16.16
CA ILE A 294 -15.76 -11.26 16.36
C ILE A 294 -14.87 -10.27 17.12
N LEU A 295 -14.21 -10.72 18.19
CA LEU A 295 -13.34 -9.86 18.99
C LEU A 295 -12.13 -9.36 18.19
N VAL A 296 -11.53 -10.19 17.33
CA VAL A 296 -10.44 -9.76 16.43
C VAL A 296 -10.94 -8.74 15.40
N LEU A 297 -12.10 -8.97 14.79
CA LEU A 297 -12.69 -8.03 13.83
C LEU A 297 -13.06 -6.69 14.48
N LEU A 298 -13.60 -6.73 15.70
CA LEU A 298 -13.86 -5.53 16.49
C LEU A 298 -12.56 -4.81 16.85
N THR A 299 -11.51 -5.54 17.21
CA THR A 299 -10.19 -4.96 17.48
C THR A 299 -9.66 -4.21 16.25
N LEU A 300 -9.78 -4.81 15.06
CA LEU A 300 -9.41 -4.15 13.80
C LEU A 300 -10.26 -2.90 13.53
N LEU A 301 -11.58 -2.98 13.72
CA LEU A 301 -12.50 -1.87 13.51
C LEU A 301 -12.21 -0.70 14.47
N PHE A 302 -12.16 -0.97 15.77
CA PHE A 302 -11.85 0.04 16.79
C PHE A 302 -10.44 0.58 16.65
N GLY A 303 -9.49 -0.27 16.28
CA GLY A 303 -8.13 0.13 15.95
C GLY A 303 -8.08 1.12 14.79
N MET A 304 -8.82 0.84 13.71
CA MET A 304 -8.92 1.76 12.57
C MET A 304 -9.56 3.10 12.97
N ILE A 305 -10.63 3.08 13.77
CA ILE A 305 -11.24 4.30 14.31
C ILE A 305 -10.24 5.07 15.17
N TRP A 306 -9.47 4.35 16.01
CA TRP A 306 -8.49 4.96 16.91
C TRP A 306 -7.30 5.55 16.16
N VAL A 307 -6.81 4.91 15.11
CA VAL A 307 -5.78 5.46 14.21
C VAL A 307 -6.30 6.72 13.55
N ILE A 308 -7.48 6.67 12.91
CA ILE A 308 -8.07 7.85 12.24
C ILE A 308 -8.25 8.99 13.25
N TRP A 309 -8.82 8.72 14.42
CA TRP A 309 -9.02 9.73 15.46
C TRP A 309 -7.70 10.29 16.01
N GLY A 310 -6.71 9.43 16.26
CA GLY A 310 -5.39 9.82 16.73
C GLY A 310 -4.68 10.75 15.75
N VAL A 311 -4.73 10.39 14.46
CA VAL A 311 -4.12 11.17 13.38
C VAL A 311 -4.86 12.49 13.15
N VAL A 312 -6.20 12.49 13.16
CA VAL A 312 -7.00 13.71 12.92
C VAL A 312 -6.99 14.67 14.12
N LYS A 313 -7.10 14.17 15.35
CA LYS A 313 -7.25 15.02 16.55
C LYS A 313 -5.93 15.32 17.24
N TYR A 314 -5.03 14.35 17.30
CA TYR A 314 -3.76 14.46 18.04
C TYR A 314 -2.54 14.49 17.12
N GLU A 315 -2.73 14.46 15.80
CA GLU A 315 -1.66 14.51 14.80
C GLU A 315 -0.62 13.40 15.00
N TYR A 316 -1.11 12.21 15.39
CA TYR A 316 -0.27 11.03 15.51
C TYR A 316 0.50 10.77 14.21
N TYR A 317 1.78 10.45 14.37
CA TYR A 317 2.66 10.12 13.26
C TYR A 317 3.14 8.69 13.38
N LEU A 318 4.22 8.34 12.69
CA LEU A 318 4.73 6.97 12.61
C LEU A 318 4.87 6.30 14.00
N PRO A 319 5.50 6.90 15.02
CA PRO A 319 5.69 6.23 16.32
C PRO A 319 4.38 5.92 17.04
N GLU A 320 3.44 6.86 17.07
CA GLU A 320 2.15 6.71 17.75
C GLU A 320 1.28 5.68 17.03
N ILE A 321 1.21 5.74 15.69
CA ILE A 321 0.46 4.78 14.88
C ILE A 321 1.02 3.37 15.08
N ALA A 322 2.36 3.20 15.03
CA ALA A 322 2.98 1.91 15.31
C ALA A 322 2.62 1.38 16.71
N THR A 323 2.60 2.26 17.72
CA THR A 323 2.21 1.90 19.08
C THR A 323 0.76 1.42 19.16
N GLN A 324 -0.17 2.08 18.46
CA GLN A 324 -1.57 1.64 18.37
C GLN A 324 -1.68 0.23 17.79
N PHE A 325 -0.94 -0.07 16.71
CA PHE A 325 -0.91 -1.41 16.11
C PHE A 325 -0.32 -2.47 17.04
N VAL A 326 0.73 -2.14 17.80
CA VAL A 326 1.28 -3.05 18.83
C VAL A 326 0.24 -3.35 19.91
N ILE A 327 -0.47 -2.33 20.39
CA ILE A 327 -1.53 -2.50 21.40
C ILE A 327 -2.65 -3.40 20.86
N MET A 328 -3.07 -3.19 19.60
CA MET A 328 -4.07 -4.05 18.94
C MET A 328 -3.60 -5.51 18.83
N ALA A 329 -2.35 -5.73 18.45
CA ALA A 329 -1.78 -7.07 18.33
C ALA A 329 -1.61 -7.76 19.70
N ALA A 330 -1.19 -7.01 20.73
CA ALA A 330 -1.08 -7.51 22.10
C ALA A 330 -2.45 -7.85 22.69
N TYR A 331 -3.47 -7.01 22.46
CA TYR A 331 -4.84 -7.28 22.89
C TYR A 331 -5.38 -8.59 22.29
N ARG A 332 -5.08 -8.87 21.02
CA ARG A 332 -5.38 -10.18 20.42
C ARG A 332 -4.71 -11.33 21.18
N GLY A 333 -3.45 -11.16 21.59
CA GLY A 333 -2.72 -12.17 22.37
C GLY A 333 -3.32 -12.49 23.74
N LEU A 334 -4.21 -11.63 24.25
CA LEU A 334 -4.90 -11.81 25.53
C LEU A 334 -6.30 -12.43 25.39
N ILE A 335 -6.94 -12.33 24.22
CA ILE A 335 -8.32 -12.78 23.97
C ILE A 335 -8.39 -14.24 23.48
N VAL A 336 -7.29 -14.75 22.93
CA VAL A 336 -7.18 -16.11 22.35
C VAL A 336 -6.27 -16.95 23.21
#